data_AF-A0A3M8EIR5-F1
#
_entry.id   AF-A0A3M8EIR5-F1
#
_cell.length_a   1.000
_cell.length_b   1.000
_cell.length_c   1.000
_cell.angle_alpha   90.00
_cell.angle_beta   90.00
_cell.angle_gamma   90.00
#
_symmetry.space_group_name_H-M   'P 1'
#
loop_
_entity.id
_entity.type
_entity.pdbx_description
1 polymer ?
#
loop_
_entity_poly.entity_id
_entity_poly.type
_entity_poly.pdbx_seq_one_letter_code
_entity_poly.pdbx_strand_id
1 'polypeptide(L)'
;MFIGQNILSRTEQTFIIRSLPPFEKNIKKRLVKSPKIFVRDSGLLHRLLQVDDFNSLLGNPVFGSSWEGFVIGNIISSLKDCKFSFYRSATGNELDLLIERGSRRIAIVEFIAYPAGRIIHYSA
;
A
#
# COMPACT_ATOMS: atom_id res chain seq x y z
N MET A 1 22.96 5.00 -9.69
CA MET A 1 22.00 4.96 -10.81
C MET A 1 20.66 5.51 -10.30
N PHE A 2 20.39 6.80 -10.54
CA PHE A 2 19.39 7.64 -9.83
C PHE A 2 18.15 7.98 -10.69
N ILE A 3 17.79 7.12 -11.65
CA ILE A 3 16.70 7.44 -12.59
C ILE A 3 15.32 7.10 -11.99
N GLY A 4 15.22 6.05 -11.16
CA GLY A 4 13.95 5.59 -10.60
C GLY A 4 13.31 6.51 -9.54
N GLN A 5 14.11 7.23 -8.75
CA GLN A 5 13.57 8.11 -7.69
C GLN A 5 12.95 9.41 -8.23
N ASN A 6 13.33 9.85 -9.42
CA ASN A 6 12.84 11.12 -10.01
C ASN A 6 11.46 11.01 -10.67
N ILE A 7 11.07 9.82 -11.14
CA ILE A 7 9.74 9.62 -11.75
C ILE A 7 8.68 9.49 -10.67
N LEU A 8 8.99 8.74 -9.60
CA LEU A 8 8.09 8.51 -8.47
C LEU A 8 7.77 9.82 -7.71
N SER A 9 8.75 10.68 -7.47
CA SER A 9 8.51 11.96 -6.81
C SER A 9 7.64 12.91 -7.63
N ARG A 10 7.74 12.87 -8.97
CA ARG A 10 6.91 13.67 -9.87
C ARG A 10 5.46 13.16 -9.95
N THR A 11 5.25 11.85 -9.96
CA THR A 11 3.90 11.27 -10.02
C THR A 11 3.18 11.27 -8.66
N GLU A 12 3.91 11.37 -7.56
CA GLU A 12 3.31 11.72 -6.25
C GLU A 12 2.75 13.15 -6.25
N GLN A 13 3.43 14.10 -6.90
CA GLN A 13 2.97 15.49 -7.02
C GLN A 13 1.73 15.63 -7.91
N THR A 14 1.52 14.72 -8.85
CA THR A 14 0.29 14.66 -9.65
C THR A 14 -0.84 13.88 -8.97
N PHE A 15 -0.64 13.41 -7.74
CA PHE A 15 -1.59 12.58 -6.98
C PHE A 15 -2.02 11.28 -7.70
N ILE A 16 -1.27 10.83 -8.71
CA ILE A 16 -1.60 9.61 -9.47
C ILE A 16 -1.15 8.37 -8.72
N ILE A 17 0.03 8.43 -8.09
CA ILE A 17 0.58 7.32 -7.32
C ILE A 17 0.69 7.64 -5.84
N ARG A 18 0.78 6.59 -5.04
CA ARG A 18 1.08 6.66 -3.61
C ARG A 18 2.22 5.70 -3.29
N SER A 19 3.20 6.21 -2.57
CA SER A 19 4.28 5.43 -1.97
C SER A 19 3.98 5.18 -0.50
N LEU A 20 4.11 3.92 -0.07
CA LEU A 20 4.06 3.50 1.33
C LEU A 20 5.47 3.07 1.75
N PRO A 21 6.13 3.82 2.65
CA PRO A 21 7.50 3.53 3.05
C PRO A 21 7.58 2.27 3.92
N PRO A 22 8.73 1.58 3.93
CA PRO A 22 8.97 0.50 4.87
C PRO A 22 9.08 1.03 6.30
N PHE A 23 8.66 0.23 7.28
CA PHE A 23 8.81 0.53 8.69
C PHE A 23 10.29 0.45 9.11
N GLU A 24 10.83 1.56 9.60
CA GLU A 24 12.21 1.66 10.07
C GLU A 24 12.27 1.54 11.60
N LYS A 25 12.62 0.36 12.13
CA LYS A 25 12.78 0.17 13.60
C LYS A 25 14.07 0.80 14.16
N ASN A 26 15.11 0.92 13.34
CA ASN A 26 16.43 1.42 13.74
C ASN A 26 17.02 2.30 12.63
N ILE A 27 17.21 3.58 12.90
CA ILE A 27 17.79 4.57 11.96
C ILE A 27 19.15 4.10 11.41
N LYS A 28 19.94 3.35 12.21
CA LYS A 28 21.27 2.86 11.83
C LYS A 28 21.26 1.59 10.97
N LYS A 29 20.16 0.83 10.97
CA LYS A 29 19.96 -0.33 10.09
C LYS A 29 18.80 0.00 9.16
N ARG A 30 19.08 0.88 8.20
CA ARG A 30 18.16 1.15 7.10
C ARG A 30 17.88 -0.18 6.42
N LEU A 31 16.66 -0.69 6.58
CA LEU A 31 16.18 -1.77 5.72
C LEU A 31 16.09 -1.16 4.33
N VAL A 32 17.01 -1.54 3.45
CA VAL A 32 17.04 -1.14 2.04
C VAL A 32 15.90 -1.88 1.33
N LYS A 33 14.66 -1.49 1.64
CA LYS A 33 13.46 -2.01 1.01
C LYS A 33 12.84 -0.89 0.19
N SER A 34 12.55 -1.19 -1.07
CA SER A 34 11.80 -0.28 -1.93
C SER A 34 10.42 -0.03 -1.31
N PRO A 35 9.90 1.20 -1.36
CA PRO A 35 8.55 1.47 -0.92
C PRO A 35 7.53 0.65 -1.73
N LYS A 36 6.40 0.30 -1.12
CA LYS A 36 5.25 -0.23 -1.88
C LYS A 36 4.62 0.94 -2.65
N ILE A 37 4.37 0.78 -3.93
CA ILE A 37 3.81 1.83 -4.80
C ILE A 37 2.48 1.34 -5.35
N PHE A 38 1.47 2.20 -5.26
CA PHE A 38 0.12 1.92 -5.75
C PHE A 38 -0.42 3.09 -6.57
N VAL A 39 -1.27 2.80 -7.55
CA VAL A 39 -2.06 3.84 -8.23
C VAL A 39 -3.21 4.24 -7.32
N ARG A 40 -3.44 5.55 -7.14
CA ARG A 40 -4.48 6.07 -6.23
C ARG A 40 -5.89 5.88 -6.76
N ASP A 41 -6.04 5.90 -8.09
CA ASP A 41 -7.30 5.72 -8.78
C ASP A 41 -7.36 4.32 -9.39
N SER A 42 -8.14 3.43 -8.77
CA SER A 42 -8.34 2.08 -9.27
C SER A 42 -9.12 2.05 -10.59
N GLY A 43 -10.05 2.98 -10.81
CA GLY A 43 -10.83 3.06 -12.06
C GLY A 43 -9.95 3.45 -13.24
N LEU A 44 -9.06 4.43 -13.07
CA LEU A 44 -8.06 4.80 -14.07
C LEU A 44 -7.11 3.64 -14.36
N LEU A 45 -6.63 2.96 -13.32
CA LEU A 45 -5.78 1.78 -13.46
C LEU A 45 -6.47 0.67 -14.26
N HIS A 46 -7.71 0.31 -13.90
CA HIS A 46 -8.48 -0.73 -14.56
C HIS A 46 -8.75 -0.37 -16.02
N ARG A 47 -9.08 0.89 -16.30
CA ARG A 47 -9.29 1.35 -17.68
C ARG A 47 -8.02 1.29 -18.52
N LEU A 48 -6.86 1.68 -17.97
CA LEU A 48 -5.57 1.59 -18.66
C LEU A 48 -5.15 0.14 -18.94
N LEU A 49 -5.59 -0.80 -18.09
CA LEU A 49 -5.36 -2.22 -18.25
C LEU A 49 -6.44 -2.95 -19.05
N GLN A 50 -7.40 -2.22 -19.63
CA GLN A 50 -8.53 -2.78 -20.39
C GLN A 50 -9.33 -3.81 -19.58
N VAL A 51 -9.47 -3.57 -18.28
CA VAL A 51 -10.36 -4.34 -17.40
C VAL A 51 -11.72 -3.66 -17.41
N ASP A 52 -12.60 -4.15 -18.27
CA ASP A 52 -13.88 -3.49 -18.55
C ASP A 52 -15.02 -3.94 -17.63
N ASP A 53 -14.87 -5.07 -16.93
CA ASP A 53 -15.90 -5.62 -16.05
C ASP A 53 -15.33 -6.33 -14.81
N PHE A 54 -16.21 -6.58 -13.84
CA PHE A 54 -15.85 -7.18 -12.56
C PHE A 54 -15.34 -8.63 -12.68
N ASN A 55 -15.87 -9.43 -13.61
CA ASN A 55 -15.40 -10.81 -13.78
C ASN A 55 -13.99 -10.82 -14.37
N SER A 56 -13.74 -9.96 -15.35
CA SER A 56 -12.41 -9.70 -15.90
C SER A 56 -11.43 -9.22 -14.82
N LEU A 57 -11.88 -8.38 -13.88
CA LEU A 57 -11.06 -7.93 -12.76
C LEU A 57 -10.69 -9.07 -11.83
N LEU A 58 -11.64 -9.93 -11.43
CA LEU A 58 -11.38 -11.03 -10.49
C LEU A 58 -10.32 -12.02 -10.96
N GLY A 59 -10.19 -12.22 -12.28
CA GLY A 59 -9.14 -13.04 -12.88
C GLY A 59 -7.83 -12.29 -13.16
N ASN A 60 -7.80 -10.96 -12.99
CA ASN A 60 -6.65 -10.15 -13.32
C ASN A 60 -5.63 -10.12 -12.15
N PRO A 61 -4.32 -10.33 -12.41
CA PRO A 61 -3.28 -10.21 -11.38
C PRO A 61 -3.25 -8.87 -10.63
N VAL A 62 -3.78 -7.79 -11.25
CA VAL A 62 -3.85 -6.46 -10.65
C VAL A 62 -4.92 -6.34 -9.54
N PHE A 63 -5.86 -7.29 -9.46
CA PHE A 63 -6.98 -7.18 -8.52
C PHE A 63 -6.51 -7.00 -7.07
N GLY A 64 -5.64 -7.89 -6.60
CA GLY A 64 -5.17 -7.86 -5.21
C GLY A 64 -4.47 -6.55 -4.87
N SER A 65 -3.50 -6.14 -5.69
CA SER A 65 -2.71 -4.92 -5.44
C SER A 65 -3.52 -3.63 -5.63
N SER A 66 -4.46 -3.59 -6.59
CA SER A 66 -5.35 -2.43 -6.77
C SER A 66 -6.35 -2.29 -5.63
N TRP A 67 -6.88 -3.40 -5.13
CA TRP A 67 -7.78 -3.42 -3.97
C TRP A 67 -7.05 -3.02 -2.68
N GLU A 68 -5.86 -3.59 -2.42
CA GLU A 68 -5.01 -3.22 -1.28
C GLU A 68 -4.70 -1.71 -1.31
N GLY A 69 -4.25 -1.21 -2.46
CA GLY A 69 -3.96 0.22 -2.66
C GLY A 69 -5.16 1.13 -2.41
N PHE A 70 -6.36 0.73 -2.86
CA PHE A 70 -7.60 1.45 -2.61
C PHE A 70 -7.94 1.52 -1.11
N VAL A 71 -7.89 0.38 -0.40
CA VAL A 71 -8.20 0.32 1.04
C VAL A 71 -7.19 1.13 1.85
N ILE A 72 -5.90 0.97 1.59
CA ILE A 72 -4.83 1.77 2.22
C ILE A 72 -5.05 3.27 1.95
N GLY A 73 -5.38 3.64 0.72
CA GLY A 73 -5.69 5.02 0.34
C GLY A 73 -6.82 5.63 1.17
N ASN A 74 -7.89 4.87 1.40
CA ASN A 74 -9.02 5.29 2.23
C ASN A 74 -8.65 5.44 3.71
N ILE A 75 -7.88 4.49 4.27
CA ILE A 75 -7.42 4.56 5.66
C ILE A 75 -6.55 5.80 5.88
N ILE A 76 -5.57 6.03 5.00
CA ILE A 76 -4.66 7.18 5.11
C ILE A 76 -5.43 8.50 5.01
N SER A 77 -6.46 8.56 4.16
CA SER A 77 -7.28 9.77 4.00
C SER A 77 -8.22 10.01 5.19
N SER A 78 -8.58 8.96 5.93
CA SER A 78 -9.50 9.03 7.06
C SER A 78 -8.81 9.31 8.40
N LEU A 79 -7.54 8.93 8.54
CA LEU A 79 -6.79 9.04 9.79
C LEU A 79 -5.80 10.20 9.75
N LYS A 80 -6.02 11.20 10.61
CA LYS A 80 -5.10 12.33 10.80
C LYS A 80 -4.05 12.02 11.87
N ASP A 81 -2.90 12.70 11.74
CA ASP A 81 -1.76 12.65 12.68
C ASP A 81 -1.19 11.25 12.92
N CYS A 82 -1.28 10.40 11.90
CA CYS A 82 -0.74 9.05 11.90
C CYS A 82 0.39 8.89 10.89
N LYS A 83 1.37 8.05 11.21
CA LYS A 83 2.38 7.54 10.29
C LYS A 83 1.92 6.19 9.77
N PHE A 84 2.12 5.97 8.48
CA PHE A 84 1.75 4.75 7.77
C PHE A 84 3.00 4.15 7.14
N SER A 85 3.19 2.85 7.34
CA SER A 85 4.30 2.11 6.75
C SER A 85 3.91 0.65 6.55
N PHE A 86 4.65 -0.10 5.75
CA PHE A 86 4.53 -1.56 5.70
C PHE A 86 5.73 -2.19 6.41
N TYR A 87 5.58 -3.41 6.92
CA TYR A 87 6.70 -4.14 7.51
C TYR A 87 6.98 -5.39 6.69
N ARG A 88 8.26 -5.72 6.53
CA ARG A 88 8.69 -7.02 6.03
C ARG A 88 9.86 -7.49 6.85
N SER A 89 9.83 -8.72 7.36
CA SER A 89 10.96 -9.32 8.06
C SER A 89 12.07 -9.72 7.09
N ALA A 90 13.22 -10.17 7.62
CA ALA A 90 14.27 -10.80 6.80
C ALA A 90 13.87 -12.21 6.33
N THR A 91 13.00 -12.89 7.10
CA THR A 91 12.51 -14.24 6.81
C THR A 91 11.36 -14.27 5.81
N GLY A 92 10.88 -13.12 5.34
CA GLY A 92 9.88 -13.01 4.28
C GLY A 92 8.46 -12.67 4.75
N ASN A 93 8.19 -12.64 6.06
CA ASN A 93 6.87 -12.28 6.58
C ASN A 93 6.57 -10.80 6.30
N GLU A 94 5.39 -10.51 5.78
CA GLU A 94 4.93 -9.15 5.46
C GLU A 94 3.74 -8.75 6.34
N LEU A 95 3.73 -7.49 6.76
CA LEU A 95 2.54 -6.82 7.30
C LEU A 95 2.26 -5.66 6.36
N ASP A 96 1.04 -5.58 5.84
CA ASP A 96 0.73 -4.66 4.75
C ASP A 96 0.65 -3.21 5.21
N LEU A 97 0.08 -2.98 6.40
CA LEU A 97 -0.06 -1.64 6.95
C LEU A 97 0.16 -1.62 8.47
N LEU A 98 1.08 -0.76 8.88
CA LEU A 98 1.35 -0.38 10.26
C LEU A 98 0.94 1.07 10.45
N ILE A 99 0.16 1.34 11.50
CA ILE A 99 -0.34 2.68 11.81
C ILE A 99 0.18 3.11 13.19
N GLU A 100 0.90 4.23 13.21
CA GLU A 100 1.48 4.81 14.42
C GLU A 100 0.96 6.23 14.66
N ARG A 101 0.52 6.54 15.88
CA ARG A 101 0.17 7.89 16.33
C ARG A 101 1.14 8.30 17.44
N GLY A 102 2.04 9.24 17.14
CA GLY A 102 3.15 9.57 18.04
C GLY A 102 4.10 8.38 18.23
N SER A 103 4.31 7.96 19.47
CA SER A 103 5.11 6.77 19.84
C SER A 103 4.29 5.50 20.00
N ARG A 104 2.96 5.57 19.82
CA ARG A 104 2.06 4.44 20.01
C ARG A 104 1.69 3.80 18.68
N ARG A 105 1.86 2.48 18.59
CA ARG A 105 1.23 1.66 17.54
C ARG A 105 -0.25 1.52 17.87
N ILE A 106 -1.09 1.87 16.91
CA ILE A 106 -2.53 1.84 17.09
C ILE A 106 -3.20 0.73 16.27
N ALA A 107 -2.56 0.26 15.20
CA ALA A 107 -3.05 -0.88 14.42
C ALA A 107 -1.93 -1.54 13.60
N ILE A 108 -2.12 -2.84 13.36
CA ILE A 108 -1.43 -3.64 12.36
C ILE A 108 -2.54 -4.25 11.49
N VAL A 109 -2.41 -4.16 10.17
CA VAL A 109 -3.42 -4.63 9.24
C VAL A 109 -2.77 -5.51 8.20
N GLU A 110 -3.40 -6.64 7.94
CA GLU A 110 -3.08 -7.58 6.87
C GLU A 110 -4.28 -7.62 5.91
N PHE A 111 -4.01 -7.48 4.62
CA PHE A 111 -5.04 -7.42 3.59
C PHE A 111 -5.10 -8.73 2.84
N ILE A 112 -6.26 -9.39 2.88
CA ILE A 112 -6.49 -10.62 2.14
C ILE A 112 -7.59 -10.38 1.12
N ALA A 113 -7.20 -10.20 -0.15
CA ALA A 113 -8.13 -10.03 -1.24
C ALA A 113 -8.74 -11.39 -1.62
N TYR A 114 -9.97 -11.64 -1.14
CA TYR A 114 -10.82 -12.69 -1.68
C TYR A 114 -11.69 -12.13 -2.80
N PRO A 115 -12.14 -12.96 -3.76
CA PRO A 115 -13.15 -12.55 -4.76
C PRO A 115 -14.44 -11.97 -4.15
N ALA A 116 -14.68 -12.21 -2.86
CA ALA A 116 -15.81 -11.70 -2.08
C ALA A 116 -15.49 -10.49 -1.17
N GLY A 117 -14.30 -9.87 -1.24
CA GLY A 117 -14.02 -8.57 -0.62
C GLY A 117 -14.04 -8.50 0.92
N ARG A 118 -13.55 -9.52 1.64
CA ARG A 118 -13.58 -9.54 3.12
C ARG A 118 -12.32 -8.91 3.73
N ILE A 119 -12.49 -7.98 4.67
CA ILE A 119 -11.40 -7.42 5.50
C ILE A 119 -11.26 -8.30 6.74
N ILE A 120 -10.07 -8.81 7.04
CA ILE A 120 -9.77 -9.49 8.30
C ILE A 120 -8.95 -8.53 9.15
N HIS A 121 -9.55 -8.00 10.21
CA HIS A 121 -8.87 -7.17 11.19
C HIS A 121 -8.13 -8.06 12.21
N TYR A 122 -6.83 -7.85 12.40
CA TYR A 122 -6.10 -8.38 13.56
C TYR A 122 -5.66 -7.21 14.44
N SER A 123 -6.31 -7.03 15.59
CA SER A 123 -5.87 -6.09 16.62
C SER A 123 -4.93 -6.82 17.57
N ALA A 124 -3.77 -6.23 17.84
CA ALA A 124 -2.90 -6.58 18.96
C ALA A 124 -2.59 -5.32 19.77
#